data_AF-A0A7W6SXH2-F1
#
_entry.id   AF-A0A7W6SXH2-F1
#
_cell.length_a   1.000
_cell.length_b   1.000
_cell.length_c   1.000
_cell.angle_alpha   90.00
_cell.angle_beta   90.00
_cell.angle_gamma   90.00
#
_symmetry.space_group_name_H-M   'P 1'
#
loop_
_entity.id
_entity.type
_entity.pdbx_description
1 polymer ?
#
loop_
_entity_poly.entity_id
_entity_poly.type
_entity_poly.pdbx_seq_one_letter_code
_entity_poly.pdbx_strand_id
1 'polypeptide(L)'
;MISGVSSAVAELNSDHAAGEQQDILALLKRNAFNRRQLDALARCGARSCGGSDDCMEVCPFGRERRKLAHGRSIAKLLANQTDLFEVRVSRASWSCGLNDLDPVTIGAVINLNRRALDKIQESVVAVGTIKVFAAPARDEEAEDVWRWEIHEIVASSSQKLLEQALLSSRPDPSVDSYVCIRPIDDLSSAIERVLRQDLVEWKHPRDSADLARPSKRWRKRHYRWTLRLNANDRLIRYGCDRYFNP
;
A
#
# COMPACT_ATOMS: atom_id res chain seq x y z
N MET A 1 -18.66 29.40 -2.14
CA MET A 1 -18.07 28.85 -3.39
C MET A 1 -17.23 27.57 -3.19
N ILE A 2 -17.32 26.86 -2.04
CA ILE A 2 -16.50 25.67 -1.73
C ILE A 2 -17.16 24.34 -2.21
N SER A 3 -18.46 24.37 -2.54
CA SER A 3 -19.23 23.17 -2.93
C SER A 3 -18.87 22.59 -4.31
N GLY A 4 -18.29 23.39 -5.23
CA GLY A 4 -18.01 22.94 -6.61
C GLY A 4 -16.76 22.07 -6.74
N VAL A 5 -15.72 22.35 -5.94
CA VAL A 5 -14.43 21.63 -6.02
C VAL A 5 -14.57 20.20 -5.49
N SER A 6 -15.39 20.00 -4.45
CA SER A 6 -15.63 18.67 -3.90
C SER A 6 -16.43 17.76 -4.83
N SER A 7 -17.30 18.30 -5.68
CA SER A 7 -18.06 17.50 -6.67
C SER A 7 -17.16 17.09 -7.82
N ALA A 8 -16.38 18.03 -8.37
CA ALA A 8 -15.47 17.76 -9.48
C ALA A 8 -14.38 16.75 -9.12
N VAL A 9 -13.81 16.82 -7.90
CA VAL A 9 -12.82 15.84 -7.44
C VAL A 9 -13.47 14.46 -7.21
N ALA A 10 -14.71 14.42 -6.72
CA ALA A 10 -15.44 13.15 -6.56
C ALA A 10 -15.78 12.50 -7.91
N GLU A 11 -16.15 13.31 -8.91
CA GLU A 11 -16.43 12.87 -10.29
C GLU A 11 -15.16 12.35 -10.97
N LEU A 12 -14.05 13.09 -10.91
CA LEU A 12 -12.76 12.67 -11.48
C LEU A 12 -12.24 11.36 -10.85
N ASN A 13 -12.38 11.21 -9.53
CA ASN A 13 -12.00 9.97 -8.85
C ASN A 13 -12.92 8.80 -9.25
N SER A 14 -14.19 9.06 -9.52
CA SER A 14 -15.14 8.06 -10.00
C SER A 14 -14.82 7.60 -11.43
N ASP A 15 -14.47 8.52 -12.32
CA ASP A 15 -14.08 8.21 -13.70
C ASP A 15 -12.77 7.41 -13.76
N HIS A 16 -11.79 7.79 -12.93
CA HIS A 16 -10.55 7.03 -12.79
C HIS A 16 -10.82 5.61 -12.28
N ALA A 17 -11.63 5.46 -11.23
CA ALA A 17 -12.01 4.16 -10.68
C ALA A 17 -12.77 3.29 -11.70
N ALA A 18 -13.65 3.90 -12.51
CA ALA A 18 -14.35 3.21 -13.59
C ALA A 18 -13.39 2.71 -14.68
N GLY A 19 -12.45 3.55 -15.11
CA GLY A 19 -11.42 3.17 -16.09
C GLY A 19 -10.54 2.03 -15.60
N GLU A 20 -10.11 2.07 -14.34
CA GLU A 20 -9.33 1.00 -13.73
C GLU A 20 -10.14 -0.30 -13.60
N GLN A 21 -11.40 -0.23 -13.18
CA GLN A 21 -12.28 -1.40 -13.09
C GLN A 21 -12.40 -2.10 -14.46
N GLN A 22 -12.58 -1.33 -15.54
CA GLN A 22 -12.64 -1.87 -16.90
C GLN A 22 -11.32 -2.56 -17.29
N ASP A 23 -10.17 -1.95 -16.99
CA ASP A 23 -8.86 -2.55 -17.24
C ASP A 23 -8.66 -3.86 -16.48
N ILE A 24 -9.03 -3.89 -15.18
CA ILE A 24 -8.97 -5.11 -14.36
C ILE A 24 -9.84 -6.20 -14.97
N LEU A 25 -11.12 -5.90 -15.26
CA LEU A 25 -12.05 -6.87 -15.84
C LEU A 25 -11.54 -7.39 -17.19
N ALA A 26 -11.02 -6.52 -18.05
CA ALA A 26 -10.47 -6.91 -19.35
C ALA A 26 -9.27 -7.86 -19.21
N LEU A 27 -8.36 -7.61 -18.25
CA LEU A 27 -7.18 -8.43 -18.02
C LEU A 27 -7.50 -9.77 -17.35
N LEU A 28 -8.55 -9.83 -16.53
CA LEU A 28 -8.93 -11.04 -15.78
C LEU A 28 -9.94 -11.94 -16.52
N LYS A 29 -10.77 -11.42 -17.43
CA LYS A 29 -11.82 -12.14 -18.19
C LYS A 29 -11.35 -13.39 -18.96
N ARG A 30 -10.06 -13.48 -19.31
CA ARG A 30 -9.51 -14.56 -20.17
C ARG A 30 -9.09 -15.83 -19.43
N ASN A 31 -9.36 -15.98 -18.13
CA ASN A 31 -8.95 -17.17 -17.37
C ASN A 31 -10.10 -17.65 -16.48
N ALA A 32 -10.20 -18.97 -16.28
CA ALA A 32 -11.20 -19.64 -15.44
C ALA A 32 -11.05 -19.35 -13.93
N PHE A 33 -10.63 -18.14 -13.57
CA PHE A 33 -10.49 -17.73 -12.18
C PHE A 33 -11.85 -17.29 -11.65
N ASN A 34 -12.21 -17.84 -10.47
CA ASN A 34 -13.43 -17.64 -9.69
C ASN A 34 -14.45 -16.63 -10.27
N ARG A 35 -15.33 -17.12 -11.15
CA ARG A 35 -16.38 -16.34 -11.83
C ARG A 35 -17.19 -15.47 -10.86
N ARG A 36 -17.46 -15.98 -9.64
CA ARG A 36 -18.18 -15.24 -8.59
C ARG A 36 -17.46 -13.97 -8.16
N GLN A 37 -16.13 -14.01 -8.00
CA GLN A 37 -15.34 -12.82 -7.63
C GLN A 37 -15.27 -11.81 -8.78
N LEU A 38 -15.22 -12.27 -10.03
CA LEU A 38 -15.27 -11.38 -11.19
C LEU A 38 -16.64 -10.72 -11.36
N ASP A 39 -17.72 -11.47 -11.15
CA ASP A 39 -19.08 -10.93 -11.16
C ASP A 39 -19.27 -9.92 -10.01
N ALA A 40 -18.70 -10.21 -8.83
CA ALA A 40 -18.69 -9.26 -7.72
C ALA A 40 -17.87 -8.00 -8.05
N LEU A 41 -16.70 -8.14 -8.66
CA LEU A 41 -15.92 -6.98 -9.10
C LEU A 41 -16.67 -6.15 -10.13
N ALA A 42 -17.38 -6.78 -11.08
CA ALA A 42 -18.17 -6.08 -12.09
C ALA A 42 -19.34 -5.28 -11.50
N ARG A 43 -19.83 -5.67 -10.31
CA ARG A 43 -20.87 -4.94 -9.56
C ARG A 43 -20.34 -3.87 -8.61
N CYS A 44 -19.01 -3.72 -8.48
CA CYS A 44 -18.44 -2.59 -7.76
C CYS A 44 -18.83 -1.28 -8.43
N GLY A 45 -19.20 -0.28 -7.63
CA GLY A 45 -19.54 1.05 -8.11
C GLY A 45 -19.33 2.11 -7.05
N ALA A 46 -19.61 3.36 -7.40
CA ALA A 46 -19.40 4.51 -6.52
C ALA A 46 -20.07 4.36 -5.14
N ARG A 47 -21.21 3.66 -5.07
CA ARG A 47 -21.99 3.44 -3.84
C ARG A 47 -22.09 1.98 -3.39
N SER A 48 -21.47 1.05 -4.11
CA SER A 48 -21.61 -0.39 -3.83
C SER A 48 -20.25 -1.10 -3.83
N CYS A 49 -20.14 -2.10 -2.96
CA CYS A 49 -19.19 -3.19 -3.07
C CYS A 49 -19.95 -4.33 -3.75
N GLY A 50 -19.50 -4.86 -4.88
CA GLY A 50 -20.31 -5.83 -5.62
C GLY A 50 -20.38 -7.25 -5.00
N GLY A 51 -19.84 -7.43 -3.78
CA GLY A 51 -19.96 -8.63 -2.92
C GLY A 51 -20.64 -8.30 -1.57
N SER A 52 -20.82 -9.31 -0.70
CA SER A 52 -21.37 -9.17 0.66
C SER A 52 -20.55 -8.20 1.51
N ASP A 53 -21.21 -7.49 2.44
CA ASP A 53 -20.80 -6.59 3.55
C ASP A 53 -19.49 -5.76 3.42
N ASP A 54 -18.40 -6.31 2.88
CA ASP A 54 -17.12 -5.65 2.63
C ASP A 54 -16.66 -5.70 1.16
N CYS A 55 -16.00 -4.62 0.73
CA CYS A 55 -15.36 -4.55 -0.57
C CYS A 55 -14.08 -5.40 -0.63
N MET A 56 -13.89 -6.16 -1.72
CA MET A 56 -12.59 -6.76 -2.03
C MET A 56 -11.50 -5.67 -2.20
N GLU A 57 -10.23 -6.01 -1.97
CA GLU A 57 -9.13 -5.04 -2.12
C GLU A 57 -8.98 -4.56 -3.57
N VAL A 58 -9.22 -5.44 -4.55
CA VAL A 58 -9.16 -5.13 -5.98
C VAL A 58 -10.24 -4.15 -6.47
N CYS A 59 -11.28 -3.87 -5.68
CA CYS A 59 -12.39 -2.98 -6.06
C CYS A 59 -11.94 -1.50 -6.05
N PRO A 60 -11.79 -0.81 -7.20
CA PRO A 60 -11.23 0.55 -7.23
C PRO A 60 -12.08 1.56 -6.47
N PHE A 61 -13.41 1.51 -6.62
CA PHE A 61 -14.33 2.37 -5.87
C PHE A 61 -14.27 2.14 -4.35
N GLY A 62 -14.18 0.87 -3.93
CA GLY A 62 -14.03 0.53 -2.52
C GLY A 62 -12.72 1.09 -1.94
N ARG A 63 -11.64 0.96 -2.70
CA ARG A 63 -10.33 1.48 -2.34
C ARG A 63 -10.33 3.00 -2.21
N GLU A 64 -10.95 3.74 -3.14
CA GLU A 64 -11.06 5.21 -3.03
C GLU A 64 -11.88 5.63 -1.81
N ARG A 65 -13.01 4.97 -1.51
CA ARG A 65 -13.78 5.24 -0.30
C ARG A 65 -12.95 5.01 0.97
N ARG A 66 -12.23 3.88 1.02
CA ARG A 66 -11.33 3.56 2.15
C ARG A 66 -10.19 4.56 2.26
N LYS A 67 -9.58 4.97 1.16
CA LYS A 67 -8.53 6.00 1.14
C LYS A 67 -9.02 7.30 1.79
N LEU A 68 -10.23 7.75 1.45
CA LEU A 68 -10.83 8.94 2.06
C LEU A 68 -11.13 8.74 3.55
N ALA A 69 -11.73 7.61 3.94
CA ALA A 69 -12.09 7.32 5.33
C ALA A 69 -10.85 7.17 6.23
N HIS A 70 -9.87 6.38 5.78
CA HIS A 70 -8.60 6.20 6.48
C HIS A 70 -7.82 7.50 6.53
N GLY A 71 -7.76 8.27 5.45
CA GLY A 71 -7.04 9.54 5.42
C GLY A 71 -7.54 10.51 6.49
N ARG A 72 -8.87 10.63 6.65
CA ARG A 72 -9.46 11.44 7.73
C ARG A 72 -9.13 10.91 9.13
N SER A 73 -9.17 9.59 9.30
CA SER A 73 -8.88 8.94 10.59
C SER A 73 -7.41 9.12 10.99
N ILE A 74 -6.49 8.97 10.03
CA ILE A 74 -5.06 9.23 10.21
C ILE A 74 -4.81 10.70 10.54
N ALA A 75 -5.40 11.63 9.79
CA ALA A 75 -5.26 13.05 10.05
C ALA A 75 -5.71 13.42 11.47
N LYS A 76 -6.86 12.89 11.92
CA LYS A 76 -7.37 13.10 13.29
C LYS A 76 -6.45 12.49 14.34
N LEU A 77 -5.94 11.28 14.11
CA LEU A 77 -5.04 10.59 15.03
C LEU A 77 -3.73 11.35 15.24
N LEU A 78 -3.17 11.90 14.16
CA LEU A 78 -1.84 12.50 14.15
C LEU A 78 -1.83 14.02 14.29
N ALA A 79 -2.99 14.67 14.35
CA ALA A 79 -3.12 16.14 14.40
C ALA A 79 -2.32 16.83 15.53
N ASN A 80 -2.14 16.14 16.67
CA ASN A 80 -1.46 16.68 17.85
C ASN A 80 -0.07 16.07 18.08
N GLN A 81 0.48 15.34 17.11
CA GLN A 81 1.82 14.75 17.21
C GLN A 81 2.84 15.75 16.66
N THR A 82 3.95 15.94 17.37
CA THR A 82 5.02 16.87 16.96
C THR A 82 6.06 16.21 16.06
N ASP A 83 6.37 14.94 16.34
CA ASP A 83 7.46 14.22 15.68
C ASP A 83 6.89 13.10 14.81
N LEU A 84 6.70 13.43 13.54
CA LEU A 84 6.13 12.55 12.53
C LEU A 84 7.17 12.22 11.47
N PHE A 85 7.30 10.92 11.17
CA PHE A 85 8.24 10.41 10.19
C PHE A 85 7.54 9.58 9.12
N GLU A 86 7.87 9.83 7.86
CA GLU A 86 7.52 8.95 6.74
C GLU A 86 8.61 7.88 6.66
N VAL A 87 8.18 6.63 6.87
CA VAL A 87 9.04 5.47 6.97
C VAL A 87 8.77 4.54 5.79
N ARG A 88 9.83 4.20 5.07
CA ARG A 88 9.80 3.22 3.98
C ARG A 88 10.83 2.13 4.24
N VAL A 89 10.39 0.88 4.28
CA VAL A 89 11.25 -0.27 4.54
C VAL A 89 11.02 -1.35 3.49
N SER A 90 12.10 -1.81 2.87
CA SER A 90 12.12 -3.00 2.01
C SER A 90 13.30 -3.87 2.39
N ARG A 91 13.17 -5.17 2.22
CA ARG A 91 14.26 -6.13 2.45
C ARG A 91 14.40 -7.03 1.24
N ALA A 92 15.64 -7.36 0.87
CA ALA A 92 15.91 -8.26 -0.25
C ALA A 92 15.20 -9.60 -0.08
N SER A 93 15.19 -10.14 1.15
CA SER A 93 14.47 -11.37 1.52
C SER A 93 12.94 -11.30 1.38
N TRP A 94 12.36 -10.12 1.19
CA TRP A 94 10.94 -9.97 0.89
C TRP A 94 10.67 -10.01 -0.61
N SER A 95 11.69 -9.94 -1.46
CA SER A 95 11.51 -10.07 -2.90
C SER A 95 11.10 -11.50 -3.25
N CYS A 96 10.18 -11.65 -4.20
CA CYS A 96 9.71 -12.97 -4.61
C CYS A 96 9.55 -13.07 -6.13
N GLY A 97 9.62 -14.29 -6.65
CA GLY A 97 9.45 -14.54 -8.07
C GLY A 97 8.07 -14.11 -8.57
N LEU A 98 7.96 -13.95 -9.89
CA LEU A 98 6.77 -13.39 -10.52
C LEU A 98 5.46 -14.11 -10.16
N ASN A 99 5.54 -15.42 -9.87
CA ASN A 99 4.39 -16.28 -9.56
C ASN A 99 4.08 -16.37 -8.05
N ASP A 100 4.90 -15.76 -7.20
CA ASP A 100 4.96 -16.06 -5.76
C ASP A 100 4.36 -14.96 -4.86
N LEU A 101 3.51 -14.10 -5.43
CA LEU A 101 2.70 -13.18 -4.62
C LEU A 101 1.65 -13.95 -3.82
N ASP A 102 2.04 -14.36 -2.62
CA ASP A 102 1.16 -14.99 -1.64
C ASP A 102 0.60 -13.95 -0.64
N PRO A 103 -0.74 -13.88 -0.44
CA PRO A 103 -1.34 -13.14 0.67
C PRO A 103 -0.73 -13.42 2.05
N VAL A 104 -0.27 -14.65 2.33
CA VAL A 104 0.32 -15.04 3.62
C VAL A 104 1.54 -14.19 3.97
N THR A 105 2.29 -13.73 2.96
CA THR A 105 3.47 -12.88 3.12
C THR A 105 3.12 -11.53 3.76
N ILE A 106 1.90 -11.01 3.56
CA ILE A 106 1.47 -9.72 4.15
C ILE A 106 1.55 -9.78 5.68
N GLY A 107 0.95 -10.81 6.28
CA GLY A 107 0.94 -10.97 7.73
C GLY A 107 2.35 -11.13 8.32
N ALA A 108 3.24 -11.83 7.61
CA ALA A 108 4.63 -11.97 8.01
C ALA A 108 5.38 -10.62 8.01
N VAL A 109 5.18 -9.79 6.97
CA VAL A 109 5.79 -8.46 6.87
C VAL A 109 5.23 -7.52 7.96
N ILE A 110 3.92 -7.52 8.19
CA ILE A 110 3.29 -6.72 9.27
C ILE A 110 3.83 -7.14 10.65
N ASN A 111 3.95 -8.45 10.92
CA ASN A 111 4.50 -8.95 12.17
C ASN A 111 5.99 -8.62 12.35
N LEU A 112 6.78 -8.59 11.27
CA LEU A 112 8.15 -8.08 11.33
C LEU A 112 8.20 -6.59 11.68
N ASN A 113 7.29 -5.79 11.12
CA ASN A 113 7.19 -4.37 11.46
C ASN A 113 6.84 -4.17 12.94
N ARG A 114 5.79 -4.84 13.42
CA ARG A 114 5.39 -4.81 14.84
C ARG A 114 6.56 -5.15 15.74
N ARG A 115 7.28 -6.23 15.48
CA ARG A 115 8.47 -6.62 16.28
C ARG A 115 9.61 -5.60 16.23
N ALA A 116 9.73 -4.82 15.16
CA ALA A 116 10.69 -3.72 15.11
C ALA A 116 10.23 -2.58 16.03
N LEU A 117 8.97 -2.15 15.90
CA LEU A 117 8.39 -1.06 16.70
C LEU A 117 8.29 -1.41 18.19
N ASP A 118 8.05 -2.68 18.55
CA ASP A 118 8.03 -3.17 19.95
C ASP A 118 9.37 -2.97 20.68
N LYS A 119 10.49 -2.79 19.95
CA LYS A 119 11.80 -2.52 20.56
C LYS A 119 11.97 -1.08 21.03
N ILE A 120 11.09 -0.19 20.59
CA ILE A 120 11.11 1.22 20.97
C ILE A 120 10.38 1.30 22.31
N GLN A 121 11.09 1.67 23.36
CA GLN A 121 10.56 1.69 24.75
C GLN A 121 9.54 2.81 25.00
N GLU A 122 9.34 3.68 24.02
CA GLU A 122 8.44 4.84 24.10
C GLU A 122 7.13 4.57 23.35
N SER A 123 6.12 5.39 23.61
CA SER A 123 4.83 5.28 22.92
C SER A 123 4.99 5.60 21.44
N VAL A 124 4.89 4.57 20.58
CA VAL A 124 4.92 4.71 19.13
C VAL A 124 3.54 4.47 18.54
N VAL A 125 3.14 5.31 17.60
CA VAL A 125 1.95 5.11 16.78
C VAL A 125 2.39 5.02 15.32
N ALA A 126 1.99 3.96 14.62
CA ALA A 126 2.27 3.84 13.19
C ALA A 126 1.01 3.46 12.40
N VAL A 127 0.89 4.05 11.20
CA VAL A 127 -0.17 3.74 10.25
C VAL A 127 0.36 3.78 8.83
N GLY A 128 0.07 2.73 8.07
CA GLY A 128 0.74 2.50 6.81
C GLY A 128 0.01 1.58 5.86
N THR A 129 0.65 1.30 4.74
CA THR A 129 0.24 0.21 3.85
C THR A 129 1.42 -0.63 3.41
N ILE A 130 1.15 -1.90 3.15
CA ILE A 130 2.06 -2.79 2.42
C ILE A 130 1.91 -2.51 0.93
N LYS A 131 3.03 -2.27 0.26
CA LYS A 131 3.14 -2.03 -1.18
C LYS A 131 3.88 -3.16 -1.86
N VAL A 132 3.51 -3.41 -3.11
CA VAL A 132 4.24 -4.29 -4.01
C VAL A 132 4.59 -3.52 -5.26
N PHE A 133 5.82 -3.69 -5.72
CA PHE A 133 6.34 -3.05 -6.91
C PHE A 133 6.80 -4.10 -7.90
N ALA A 134 6.58 -3.84 -9.19
CA ALA A 134 7.13 -4.66 -10.25
C ALA A 134 8.61 -4.28 -10.45
N ALA A 135 9.55 -5.15 -10.09
CA ALA A 135 10.97 -4.91 -10.33
C ALA A 135 11.42 -5.72 -11.55
N PRO A 136 11.61 -5.07 -12.72
CA PRO A 136 12.10 -5.75 -13.90
C PRO A 136 13.49 -6.33 -13.64
N ALA A 137 13.79 -7.42 -14.32
CA ALA A 137 15.15 -7.92 -14.41
C ALA A 137 16.12 -6.81 -14.86
N ARG A 138 17.26 -6.66 -14.17
CA ARG A 138 18.28 -5.67 -14.53
C ARG A 138 19.15 -6.12 -15.69
N ASP A 139 19.28 -7.45 -15.85
CA ASP A 139 20.09 -8.11 -16.86
C ASP A 139 19.22 -9.13 -17.62
N GLU A 140 19.59 -9.48 -18.86
CA GLU A 140 18.80 -10.39 -19.72
C GLU A 140 18.62 -11.80 -19.14
N GLU A 141 19.51 -12.22 -18.24
CA GLU A 141 19.48 -13.52 -17.56
C GLU A 141 18.70 -13.50 -16.25
N ALA A 142 18.41 -12.31 -15.70
CA ALA A 142 17.67 -12.18 -14.45
C ALA A 142 16.16 -12.37 -14.69
N GLU A 143 15.48 -12.90 -13.68
CA GLU A 143 14.02 -12.95 -13.70
C GLU A 143 13.42 -11.68 -13.11
N ASP A 144 12.27 -11.30 -13.66
CA ASP A 144 11.38 -10.29 -13.11
C ASP A 144 10.91 -10.69 -11.69
N VAL A 145 11.03 -9.78 -10.70
CA VAL A 145 10.66 -10.05 -9.30
C VAL A 145 9.69 -9.01 -8.72
N TRP A 146 8.87 -9.44 -7.78
CA TRP A 146 8.10 -8.51 -6.96
C TRP A 146 8.96 -8.01 -5.81
N ARG A 147 8.85 -6.71 -5.52
CA ARG A 147 9.43 -6.11 -4.31
C ARG A 147 8.36 -5.62 -3.37
N TRP A 148 8.47 -6.03 -2.12
CA TRP A 148 7.55 -5.65 -1.05
C TRP A 148 8.13 -4.51 -0.24
N GLU A 149 7.29 -3.56 0.11
CA GLU A 149 7.67 -2.40 0.93
C GLU A 149 6.61 -2.15 2.00
N ILE A 150 7.06 -1.84 3.21
CA ILE A 150 6.26 -1.13 4.20
C ILE A 150 6.42 0.36 3.91
N HIS A 151 5.31 1.06 3.79
CA HIS A 151 5.29 2.52 3.69
C HIS A 151 4.28 3.07 4.69
N GLU A 152 4.76 3.75 5.71
CA GLU A 152 3.96 4.18 6.86
C GLU A 152 4.35 5.56 7.38
N ILE A 153 3.43 6.17 8.13
CA ILE A 153 3.69 7.33 8.98
C ILE A 153 3.87 6.82 10.39
N VAL A 154 4.95 7.24 11.05
CA VAL A 154 5.26 6.88 12.44
C VAL A 154 5.37 8.14 13.28
N ALA A 155 4.58 8.23 14.34
CA ALA A 155 4.78 9.17 15.43
C ALA A 155 5.75 8.55 16.44
N SER A 156 6.91 9.17 16.60
CA SER A 156 8.00 8.72 17.47
C SER A 156 8.79 9.94 17.93
N SER A 157 9.31 9.96 19.15
CA SER A 157 10.14 11.05 19.66
C SER A 157 11.54 11.14 19.00
N SER A 158 11.97 10.10 18.29
CA SER A 158 13.34 9.99 17.79
C SER A 158 13.45 9.22 16.48
N GLN A 159 13.96 9.89 15.46
CA GLN A 159 14.39 9.25 14.20
C GLN A 159 15.46 8.18 14.46
N LYS A 160 16.41 8.43 15.37
CA LYS A 160 17.49 7.50 15.68
C LYS A 160 16.97 6.18 16.27
N LEU A 161 15.96 6.24 17.14
CA LEU A 161 15.34 5.03 17.68
C LEU A 161 14.61 4.24 16.58
N LEU A 162 13.93 4.93 15.65
CA LEU A 162 13.31 4.28 14.49
C LEU A 162 14.36 3.60 13.60
N GLU A 163 15.46 4.28 13.30
CA GLU A 163 16.57 3.71 12.52
C GLU A 163 17.11 2.44 13.19
N GLN A 164 17.40 2.49 14.50
CA GLN A 164 17.90 1.36 15.27
C GLN A 164 16.92 0.18 15.33
N ALA A 165 15.62 0.46 15.42
CA ALA A 165 14.58 -0.54 15.47
C ALA A 165 14.39 -1.26 14.12
N LEU A 166 14.40 -0.49 13.02
CA LEU A 166 14.06 -0.95 11.67
C LEU A 166 15.25 -1.54 10.91
N LEU A 167 16.45 -1.02 11.14
CA LEU A 167 17.70 -1.64 10.68
C LEU A 167 17.89 -2.94 11.47
N SER A 168 17.81 -4.09 10.80
CA SER A 168 18.14 -5.36 11.45
C SER A 168 19.56 -5.33 12.01
N SER A 169 19.79 -6.04 13.11
CA SER A 169 21.13 -6.25 13.71
C SER A 169 22.15 -6.87 12.76
N ARG A 170 21.71 -7.35 11.59
CA ARG A 170 22.55 -7.72 10.45
C ARG A 170 22.28 -6.74 9.32
N PRO A 171 23.25 -5.89 8.94
CA PRO A 171 23.17 -5.17 7.68
C PRO A 171 23.12 -6.22 6.57
N ASP A 172 22.03 -6.23 5.81
CA ASP A 172 22.01 -6.93 4.53
C ASP A 172 22.76 -6.03 3.54
N PRO A 173 23.93 -6.46 3.04
CA PRO A 173 24.73 -5.65 2.11
C PRO A 173 24.07 -5.54 0.73
N SER A 174 22.94 -6.20 0.50
CA SER A 174 22.17 -6.07 -0.73
C SER A 174 21.70 -4.62 -0.94
N VAL A 175 21.97 -4.10 -2.14
CA VAL A 175 21.45 -2.81 -2.66
C VAL A 175 19.91 -2.77 -2.66
N ASP A 176 19.25 -3.92 -2.46
CA ASP A 176 17.80 -4.06 -2.52
C ASP A 176 17.11 -3.96 -1.14
N SER A 177 17.89 -3.95 -0.06
CA SER A 177 17.41 -3.68 1.30
C SER A 177 17.58 -2.19 1.63
N TYR A 178 16.53 -1.54 2.12
CA TYR A 178 16.62 -0.15 2.57
C TYR A 178 15.67 0.17 3.72
N VAL A 179 16.09 1.15 4.51
CA VAL A 179 15.26 1.89 5.45
C VAL A 179 15.43 3.37 5.10
N CYS A 180 14.33 4.03 4.73
CA CYS A 180 14.29 5.46 4.47
C CYS A 180 13.34 6.09 5.46
N ILE A 181 13.84 7.02 6.24
CA ILE A 181 13.08 7.75 7.26
C ILE A 181 13.26 9.23 6.96
N ARG A 182 12.15 9.95 6.84
CA ARG A 182 12.16 11.38 6.57
C ARG A 182 11.17 12.07 7.51
N PRO A 183 11.52 13.23 8.10
CA PRO A 183 10.55 14.07 8.78
C PRO A 183 9.40 14.44 7.84
N ILE A 184 8.20 14.58 8.40
CA ILE A 184 7.00 14.98 7.65
C ILE A 184 6.72 16.46 7.92
N ASP A 185 6.87 17.28 6.88
CA ASP A 185 6.49 18.70 6.91
C ASP A 185 5.01 18.91 6.51
N ASP A 186 4.47 18.00 5.69
CA ASP A 186 3.08 18.02 5.23
C ASP A 186 2.42 16.64 5.44
N LEU A 187 1.62 16.56 6.51
CA LEU A 187 0.87 15.37 6.88
C LEU A 187 -0.15 14.97 5.81
N SER A 188 -0.79 15.92 5.13
CA SER A 188 -1.81 15.60 4.11
C SER A 188 -1.18 14.89 2.92
N SER A 189 -0.05 15.41 2.45
CA SER A 189 0.72 14.80 1.37
C SER A 189 1.31 13.44 1.78
N ALA A 190 1.77 13.28 3.02
CA ALA A 190 2.26 11.99 3.53
C ALA A 190 1.15 10.93 3.58
N ILE A 191 -0.06 11.31 4.06
CA ILE A 191 -1.24 10.42 4.08
C ILE A 191 -1.58 9.96 2.66
N GLU A 192 -1.58 10.87 1.68
CA GLU A 192 -1.87 10.50 0.30
C GLU A 192 -0.84 9.51 -0.26
N ARG A 193 0.46 9.74 0.00
CA ARG A 193 1.53 8.85 -0.42
C ARG A 193 1.42 7.47 0.23
N VAL A 194 1.16 7.40 1.53
CA VAL A 194 1.02 6.14 2.27
C VAL A 194 -0.18 5.33 1.82
N LEU A 195 -1.32 5.98 1.58
CA LEU A 195 -2.56 5.30 1.15
C LEU A 195 -2.63 5.03 -0.35
N ARG A 196 -1.67 5.52 -1.15
CA ARG A 196 -1.58 5.20 -2.58
C ARG A 196 -1.24 3.73 -2.79
N GLN A 197 -2.08 3.03 -3.54
CA GLN A 197 -1.98 1.58 -3.79
C GLN A 197 -1.78 1.21 -5.26
N ASP A 198 -1.50 2.18 -6.13
CA ASP A 198 -1.26 1.95 -7.55
C ASP A 198 -0.08 1.03 -7.77
N LEU A 199 -0.20 0.13 -8.74
CA LEU A 199 0.94 -0.69 -9.15
C LEU A 199 1.85 0.13 -10.06
N VAL A 200 3.10 0.29 -9.62
CA VAL A 200 4.16 0.99 -10.34
C VAL A 200 5.41 0.12 -10.45
N GLU A 201 6.27 0.45 -11.40
CA GLU A 201 7.59 -0.17 -11.48
C GLU A 201 8.44 0.26 -10.29
N TRP A 202 9.21 -0.70 -9.77
CA TRP A 202 10.07 -0.47 -8.64
C TRP A 202 11.19 0.49 -9.03
N LYS A 203 11.44 1.44 -8.15
CA LYS A 203 12.62 2.30 -8.16
C LYS A 203 13.15 2.41 -6.75
N HIS A 204 14.47 2.56 -6.62
CA HIS A 204 15.04 2.79 -5.31
C HIS A 204 14.55 4.14 -4.79
N PRO A 205 14.23 4.33 -3.49
CA PRO A 205 13.80 5.62 -2.94
C PRO A 205 14.80 6.79 -3.08
N ARG A 206 16.01 6.51 -3.58
CA ARG A 206 17.06 7.49 -3.87
C ARG A 206 16.99 7.98 -5.32
N ASP A 207 16.25 7.30 -6.19
CA ASP A 207 16.11 7.65 -7.59
C ASP A 207 15.01 8.71 -7.73
N SER A 208 15.29 9.77 -8.50
CA SER A 208 14.38 10.92 -8.67
C SER A 208 13.42 10.79 -9.87
N ALA A 209 13.51 9.72 -10.64
CA ALA A 209 12.76 9.57 -11.89
C ALA A 209 11.32 9.11 -11.67
N ASP A 210 10.38 9.61 -12.47
CA ASP A 210 8.96 9.28 -12.38
C ASP A 210 8.66 7.79 -12.43
N LEU A 211 7.80 7.33 -11.53
CA LEU A 211 7.38 5.94 -11.44
C LEU A 211 6.63 5.54 -12.73
N ALA A 212 7.15 4.54 -13.43
CA ALA A 212 6.56 4.07 -14.67
C ALA A 212 5.38 3.12 -14.40
N ARG A 213 4.43 3.10 -15.34
CA ARG A 213 3.32 2.15 -15.31
C ARG A 213 3.82 0.77 -15.77
N PRO A 214 3.60 -0.31 -15.01
CA PRO A 214 4.08 -1.63 -15.38
C PRO A 214 3.37 -2.22 -16.59
N SER A 215 4.03 -3.21 -17.20
CA SER A 215 3.50 -3.99 -18.31
C SER A 215 2.13 -4.64 -18.00
N LYS A 216 1.38 -4.98 -19.06
CA LYS A 216 0.09 -5.70 -18.94
C LYS A 216 0.22 -7.02 -18.16
N ARG A 217 1.36 -7.71 -18.27
CA ARG A 217 1.65 -8.98 -17.58
C ARG A 217 1.71 -8.77 -16.07
N TRP A 218 2.44 -7.75 -15.62
CA TRP A 218 2.56 -7.38 -14.21
C TRP A 218 1.21 -6.97 -13.61
N ARG A 219 0.50 -6.06 -14.28
CA ARG A 219 -0.82 -5.60 -13.83
C ARG A 219 -1.81 -6.74 -13.67
N LYS A 220 -1.89 -7.65 -14.65
CA LYS A 220 -2.76 -8.83 -14.56
C LYS A 220 -2.46 -9.69 -13.34
N ARG A 221 -1.18 -9.89 -12.99
CA ARG A 221 -0.76 -10.69 -11.83
C ARG A 221 -1.05 -9.98 -10.52
N HIS A 222 -0.75 -8.68 -10.44
CA HIS A 222 -1.12 -7.84 -9.30
C HIS A 222 -2.62 -7.90 -9.03
N TYR A 223 -3.46 -7.74 -10.06
CA TYR A 223 -4.91 -7.81 -9.91
C TYR A 223 -5.42 -9.19 -9.48
N ARG A 224 -4.76 -10.28 -9.90
CA ARG A 224 -5.08 -11.63 -9.38
C ARG A 224 -4.74 -11.76 -7.91
N TRP A 225 -3.62 -11.18 -7.48
CA TRP A 225 -3.22 -11.18 -6.09
C TRP A 225 -4.20 -10.36 -5.24
N THR A 226 -4.53 -9.12 -5.65
CA THR A 226 -5.49 -8.28 -4.90
C THR A 226 -6.93 -8.82 -4.92
N LEU A 227 -7.31 -9.63 -5.90
CA LEU A 227 -8.60 -10.35 -5.90
C LEU A 227 -8.70 -11.38 -4.76
N ARG A 228 -7.57 -11.86 -4.24
CA ARG A 228 -7.49 -12.80 -3.11
C ARG A 228 -7.45 -12.10 -1.74
N LEU A 229 -7.45 -10.77 -1.72
CA LEU A 229 -7.35 -9.97 -0.50
C LEU A 229 -8.70 -9.36 -0.11
N ASN A 230 -8.95 -9.34 1.18
CA ASN A 230 -10.05 -8.59 1.78
C ASN A 230 -9.68 -7.10 1.88
N ALA A 231 -10.69 -6.25 2.10
CA ALA A 231 -10.45 -4.86 2.46
C ALA A 231 -9.48 -4.77 3.64
N ASN A 232 -8.51 -3.86 3.52
CA ASN A 232 -7.55 -3.53 4.59
C ASN A 232 -6.54 -4.63 4.93
N ASP A 233 -6.47 -5.75 4.19
CA ASP A 233 -5.42 -6.76 4.40
C ASP A 233 -4.02 -6.13 4.34
N ARG A 234 -3.85 -5.10 3.50
CA ARG A 234 -2.59 -4.35 3.33
C ARG A 234 -2.39 -3.22 4.34
N LEU A 235 -3.36 -2.91 5.19
CA LEU A 235 -3.31 -1.79 6.11
C LEU A 235 -2.45 -2.14 7.33
N ILE A 236 -1.49 -1.27 7.66
CA ILE A 236 -0.72 -1.36 8.90
C ILE A 236 -1.36 -0.44 9.92
N ARG A 237 -1.58 -0.97 11.12
CA ARG A 237 -1.98 -0.22 12.31
C ARG A 237 -1.13 -0.70 13.49
N TYR A 238 -0.51 0.22 14.20
CA TYR A 238 0.27 -0.06 15.40
C TYR A 238 0.02 1.02 16.44
N GLY A 239 -0.34 0.62 17.66
CA GLY A 239 -0.67 1.55 18.75
C GLY A 239 -1.96 2.35 18.53
N CYS A 240 -2.74 2.07 17.48
CA CYS A 240 -3.84 2.93 17.04
C CYS A 240 -5.14 2.22 16.66
N ASP A 241 -5.27 0.92 16.92
CA ASP A 241 -6.44 0.13 16.47
C ASP A 241 -7.79 0.74 16.90
N ARG A 242 -7.85 1.35 18.09
CA ARG A 242 -9.05 2.04 18.63
C ARG A 242 -9.54 3.24 17.81
N TYR A 243 -8.76 3.75 16.87
CA TYR A 243 -9.10 4.92 16.06
C TYR A 243 -9.61 4.58 14.65
N PHE A 244 -9.53 3.31 14.25
CA PHE A 244 -9.89 2.84 12.91
C PHE A 244 -11.11 1.91 12.91
N ASN A 245 -11.69 1.63 14.08
CA ASN A 245 -12.98 0.97 14.23
C ASN A 245 -13.95 1.97 14.90
N PRO A 246 -14.95 2.51 14.18
CA PRO A 246 -16.04 3.26 14.80
C PRO A 246 -16.93 2.36 15.67
#